data_AF-A0A3P7JUQ8-F1
#
_entry.id   AF-A0A3P7JUQ8-F1
#
_cell.length_a   1.000
_cell.length_b   1.000
_cell.length_c   1.000
_cell.angle_alpha   90.00
_cell.angle_beta   90.00
_cell.angle_gamma   90.00
#
_symmetry.space_group_name_H-M   'P 1'
#
loop_
_entity.id
_entity.type
_entity.pdbx_description
1 polymer ?
#
loop_
_entity_poly.entity_id
_entity_poly.type
_entity_poly.pdbx_seq_one_letter_code
_entity_poly.pdbx_strand_id
1 'polypeptide(L)'
;MAVGFSNDDSMGSDAVTQCTFPPGAQPSVHFSYNVGKSNVVPLSEADQAAEKQNLKLIHAHKGDDGMYCHFRQRSGNGENRFVPYLNQKHHIFLARGIAKDPRVLDMHALSSDSPNFPYISDKKINVGDVKKREVPAEGPSAPGAVLSNINDTAQPKSAAEPAEPESESLSRQTKYWLFRFHGIV
;
A
#
# COMPACT_ATOMS: atom_id res chain seq x y z
N MET A 1 -9.12 -1.87 -8.26
CA MET A 1 -7.76 -1.46 -8.70
C MET A 1 -6.79 -2.51 -8.21
N ALA A 2 -5.78 -2.86 -9.00
CA ALA A 2 -4.82 -3.91 -8.68
C ALA A 2 -3.40 -3.49 -9.02
N VAL A 3 -2.46 -3.94 -8.19
CA VAL A 3 -1.02 -3.87 -8.40
C VAL A 3 -0.50 -5.29 -8.52
N GLY A 4 0.03 -5.65 -9.69
CA GLY A 4 0.72 -6.91 -9.92
C GLY A 4 2.23 -6.75 -9.80
N PHE A 5 2.86 -7.72 -9.14
CA PHE A 5 4.31 -7.82 -9.00
C PHE A 5 4.77 -9.04 -9.80
N SER A 6 5.30 -8.79 -11.00
CA SER A 6 5.67 -9.84 -11.95
C SER A 6 7.17 -9.96 -12.17
N ASN A 7 7.60 -11.17 -12.51
CA ASN A 7 8.98 -11.46 -12.89
C ASN A 7 9.23 -11.30 -14.40
N ASP A 8 8.22 -11.05 -15.22
CA ASP A 8 8.35 -10.80 -16.66
C ASP A 8 7.41 -9.67 -17.10
N ASP A 9 7.39 -9.39 -18.41
CA ASP A 9 6.57 -8.34 -19.02
C ASP A 9 5.18 -8.86 -19.45
N SER A 10 4.80 -10.07 -19.04
CA SER A 10 3.51 -10.69 -19.29
C SER A 10 2.71 -10.86 -18.01
N MET A 11 1.39 -10.76 -18.12
CA MET A 11 0.50 -11.12 -17.02
C MET A 11 0.30 -12.64 -17.00
N GLY A 12 0.30 -13.25 -15.81
CA GLY A 12 -0.18 -14.62 -15.62
C GLY A 12 0.53 -15.49 -14.61
N SER A 13 1.47 -14.97 -13.84
CA SER A 13 2.12 -15.69 -12.72
C SER A 13 2.55 -14.71 -11.62
N ASP A 14 1.61 -13.82 -11.26
CA ASP A 14 1.93 -12.59 -10.53
C ASP A 14 1.24 -12.58 -9.17
N ALA A 15 1.98 -12.20 -8.14
CA ALA A 15 1.36 -11.83 -6.88
C ALA A 15 0.67 -10.47 -7.05
N VAL A 16 -0.59 -10.37 -6.66
CA VAL A 16 -1.42 -9.20 -6.89
C VAL A 16 -1.96 -8.68 -5.58
N THR A 17 -1.81 -7.38 -5.33
CA THR A 17 -2.52 -6.68 -4.27
C THR A 17 -3.61 -5.83 -4.87
N GLN A 18 -4.84 -6.06 -4.45
CA GLN A 18 -6.00 -5.42 -5.04
C GLN A 18 -6.84 -4.72 -3.97
N CYS A 19 -7.43 -3.60 -4.38
CA CYS A 19 -8.40 -2.84 -3.62
C CYS A 19 -9.70 -2.75 -4.40
N THR A 20 -10.79 -3.17 -3.77
CA THR A 20 -12.10 -3.35 -4.39
C THR A 20 -13.11 -2.38 -3.79
N PHE A 21 -14.08 -1.99 -4.62
CA PHE A 21 -15.17 -1.09 -4.26
C PHE A 21 -16.50 -1.69 -4.76
N PRO A 22 -16.93 -2.83 -4.20
CA PRO A 22 -18.16 -3.51 -4.62
C PRO A 22 -19.41 -2.65 -4.34
N PRO A 23 -20.46 -2.73 -5.18
CA PRO A 23 -21.71 -2.03 -4.93
C PRO A 23 -22.35 -2.42 -3.59
N GLY A 24 -22.72 -1.42 -2.77
CA GLY A 24 -23.41 -1.65 -1.50
C GLY A 24 -22.55 -2.25 -0.38
N ALA A 25 -21.24 -2.37 -0.57
CA ALA A 25 -20.33 -2.92 0.43
C ALA A 25 -19.13 -1.99 0.67
N GLN A 26 -18.49 -2.17 1.83
CA GLN A 26 -17.33 -1.37 2.20
C GLN A 26 -16.12 -1.71 1.32
N PRO A 27 -15.25 -0.72 1.02
CA PRO A 27 -14.01 -1.00 0.32
C PRO A 27 -13.14 -1.98 1.10
N SER A 28 -12.45 -2.86 0.39
CA SER A 28 -11.54 -3.83 1.01
C SER A 28 -10.25 -3.98 0.21
N VAL A 29 -9.23 -4.53 0.86
CA VAL A 29 -7.94 -4.83 0.24
C VAL A 29 -7.61 -6.29 0.45
N HIS A 30 -7.15 -6.96 -0.60
CA HIS A 30 -6.85 -8.40 -0.58
C HIS A 30 -5.62 -8.72 -1.41
N PHE A 31 -4.98 -9.82 -1.08
CA PHE A 31 -4.06 -10.50 -1.97
C PHE A 31 -4.83 -11.42 -2.91
N SER A 32 -4.26 -11.58 -4.09
CA SER A 32 -4.66 -12.56 -5.08
C SER A 32 -3.42 -12.98 -5.85
N TYR A 33 -3.54 -14.03 -6.66
CA TYR A 33 -2.47 -14.48 -7.51
C TYR A 33 -3.02 -14.70 -8.92
N ASN A 34 -2.37 -14.11 -9.90
CA ASN A 34 -2.77 -14.26 -11.30
C ASN A 34 -2.24 -15.59 -11.85
N VAL A 35 -3.13 -16.44 -12.35
CA VAL A 35 -2.81 -17.70 -13.03
C VAL A 35 -3.35 -17.60 -14.46
N GLY A 36 -2.45 -17.39 -15.42
CA GLY A 36 -2.81 -17.13 -16.81
C GLY A 36 -3.58 -15.82 -16.96
N LYS A 37 -4.91 -15.91 -17.12
CA LYS A 37 -5.79 -14.74 -17.33
C LYS A 37 -6.81 -14.54 -16.20
N SER A 38 -6.65 -15.26 -15.09
CA SER A 38 -7.60 -15.29 -13.99
C SER A 38 -6.90 -15.14 -12.65
N ASN A 39 -7.50 -14.40 -11.73
CA ASN A 39 -7.00 -14.29 -10.37
C ASN A 39 -7.59 -15.38 -9.48
N VAL A 40 -6.75 -15.99 -8.66
CA VAL A 40 -7.16 -16.86 -7.55
C VAL A 40 -6.92 -16.14 -6.23
N VAL A 41 -7.74 -16.46 -5.22
CA VAL A 41 -7.66 -15.82 -3.88
C VAL A 41 -7.12 -16.80 -2.84
N PRO A 42 -6.58 -16.29 -1.70
CA PRO A 42 -6.26 -17.11 -0.54
C PRO A 42 -7.49 -17.89 -0.02
N LEU A 43 -7.42 -19.22 -0.06
CA LEU A 43 -8.48 -20.13 0.42
C LEU A 43 -8.07 -20.96 1.64
N SER A 44 -6.79 -21.34 1.77
CA SER A 44 -6.31 -22.09 2.93
C SER A 44 -6.24 -21.20 4.17
N GLU A 45 -6.38 -21.78 5.36
CA GLU A 45 -6.24 -21.04 6.62
C GLU A 45 -4.87 -20.36 6.73
N ALA A 46 -3.81 -21.03 6.29
CA ALA A 46 -2.45 -20.49 6.28
C ALA A 46 -2.33 -19.26 5.36
N ASP A 47 -2.89 -19.31 4.15
CA ASP A 47 -2.85 -18.18 3.22
C ASP A 47 -3.69 -17.00 3.72
N GLN A 48 -4.85 -17.29 4.32
CA GLN A 48 -5.71 -16.25 4.91
C GLN A 48 -5.05 -15.60 6.13
N ALA A 49 -4.36 -16.37 6.97
CA ALA A 49 -3.59 -15.84 8.09
C ALA A 49 -2.43 -14.96 7.57
N ALA A 50 -1.74 -15.40 6.52
CA ALA A 50 -0.69 -14.62 5.88
C ALA A 50 -1.20 -13.30 5.30
N GLU A 51 -2.37 -13.29 4.63
CA GLU A 51 -3.02 -12.06 4.17
C GLU A 51 -3.28 -11.10 5.35
N LYS A 52 -3.95 -11.57 6.42
CA LYS A 52 -4.29 -10.75 7.59
C LYS A 52 -3.06 -10.16 8.28
N GLN A 53 -1.96 -10.92 8.35
CA GLN A 53 -0.72 -10.48 8.99
C GLN A 53 0.04 -9.44 8.14
N ASN A 54 -0.02 -9.57 6.82
CA ASN A 54 0.83 -8.81 5.90
C ASN A 54 0.10 -7.68 5.19
N LEU A 55 -1.22 -7.60 5.26
CA LEU A 55 -2.01 -6.61 4.56
C LEU A 55 -3.05 -5.97 5.48
N LYS A 56 -3.10 -4.64 5.49
CA LYS A 56 -4.10 -3.88 6.25
C LYS A 56 -4.56 -2.67 5.46
N LEU A 57 -5.86 -2.54 5.22
CA LEU A 57 -6.43 -1.31 4.69
C LEU A 57 -6.29 -0.19 5.74
N ILE A 58 -5.78 0.97 5.32
CA ILE A 58 -5.69 2.17 6.17
C ILE A 58 -6.84 3.11 5.85
N HIS A 59 -7.04 3.42 4.57
CA HIS A 59 -8.11 4.28 4.09
C HIS A 59 -8.45 3.97 2.65
N ALA A 60 -9.72 4.03 2.28
CA ALA A 60 -10.16 3.92 0.90
C ALA A 60 -11.33 4.86 0.66
N HIS A 61 -11.36 5.44 -0.53
CA HIS A 61 -12.36 6.41 -0.96
C HIS A 61 -12.69 6.21 -2.43
N LYS A 62 -13.95 6.39 -2.79
CA LYS A 62 -14.45 6.40 -4.16
C LYS A 62 -15.53 7.48 -4.25
N GLY A 63 -15.25 8.53 -5.01
CA GLY A 63 -16.14 9.65 -5.25
C GLY A 63 -15.86 10.33 -6.59
N ASP A 64 -16.37 11.54 -6.75
CA ASP A 64 -16.22 12.34 -7.98
C ASP A 64 -14.77 12.75 -8.25
N ASP A 65 -13.96 12.85 -7.20
CA ASP A 65 -12.50 13.10 -7.24
C ASP A 65 -11.67 11.85 -7.58
N GLY A 66 -12.35 10.71 -7.80
CA GLY A 66 -11.76 9.47 -8.24
C GLY A 66 -11.73 8.38 -7.16
N MET A 67 -10.88 7.38 -7.40
CA MET A 67 -10.69 6.25 -6.49
C MET A 67 -9.32 6.28 -5.85
N TYR A 68 -9.32 6.18 -4.52
CA TYR A 68 -8.13 6.19 -3.68
C TYR A 68 -8.10 4.96 -2.77
N CYS A 69 -6.94 4.32 -2.66
CA CYS A 69 -6.75 3.23 -1.72
C CYS A 69 -5.37 3.27 -1.09
N HIS A 70 -5.36 3.43 0.23
CA HIS A 70 -4.18 3.43 1.08
C HIS A 70 -4.22 2.19 1.96
N PHE A 71 -3.22 1.34 1.79
CA PHE A 71 -3.05 0.13 2.56
C PHE A 71 -1.60 0.00 3.00
N ARG A 72 -1.42 -0.84 4.00
CA ARG A 72 -0.14 -1.25 4.55
C ARG A 72 0.14 -2.66 4.09
N GLN A 73 1.24 -2.84 3.37
CA GLN A 73 1.68 -4.16 2.91
C GLN A 73 3.09 -4.46 3.40
N ARG A 74 3.25 -5.61 4.05
CA ARG A 74 4.56 -6.19 4.38
C ARG A 74 5.07 -6.98 3.18
N SER A 75 6.39 -7.00 3.02
CA SER A 75 7.04 -7.92 2.09
C SER A 75 6.95 -9.34 2.62
N GLY A 76 6.62 -10.30 1.75
CA GLY A 76 6.82 -11.71 2.04
C GLY A 76 8.31 -12.09 2.03
N ASN A 77 8.57 -13.40 2.06
CA ASN A 77 9.89 -14.03 1.93
C ASN A 77 10.00 -14.91 0.67
N GLY A 78 8.95 -14.99 -0.15
CA GLY A 78 8.88 -15.82 -1.36
C GLY A 78 8.25 -17.21 -1.16
N GLU A 79 7.92 -17.60 0.07
CA GLU A 79 7.31 -18.92 0.35
C GLU A 79 5.81 -18.95 0.06
N ASN A 80 5.10 -17.86 0.38
CA ASN A 80 3.68 -17.73 0.09
C ASN A 80 3.48 -16.95 -1.22
N ARG A 81 2.93 -17.61 -2.24
CA ARG A 81 2.69 -17.01 -3.57
C ARG A 81 1.76 -15.78 -3.54
N PHE A 82 0.86 -15.69 -2.57
CA PHE A 82 -0.09 -14.57 -2.47
C PHE A 82 0.55 -13.33 -1.85
N VAL A 83 1.56 -13.50 -0.98
CA VAL A 83 2.23 -12.38 -0.31
C VAL A 83 3.40 -11.91 -1.18
N PRO A 84 3.34 -10.73 -1.81
CA PRO A 84 4.39 -10.31 -2.72
C PRO A 84 5.75 -10.19 -2.01
N TYR A 85 6.79 -10.80 -2.59
CA TYR A 85 8.17 -10.59 -2.12
C TYR A 85 8.70 -9.29 -2.71
N LEU A 86 8.75 -8.22 -1.92
CA LEU A 86 9.02 -6.87 -2.40
C LEU A 86 10.50 -6.50 -2.43
N ASN A 87 11.37 -7.33 -1.86
CA ASN A 87 12.82 -7.11 -1.84
C ASN A 87 13.51 -7.73 -3.07
N GLN A 88 12.87 -7.62 -4.22
CA GLN A 88 13.39 -8.03 -5.53
C GLN A 88 12.79 -7.15 -6.62
N LYS A 89 13.40 -7.18 -7.81
CA LYS A 89 12.96 -6.37 -8.95
C LYS A 89 11.78 -7.03 -9.67
N HIS A 90 10.68 -6.27 -9.83
CA HIS A 90 9.45 -6.70 -10.52
C HIS A 90 9.08 -5.76 -11.65
N HIS A 91 8.47 -6.28 -12.72
CA HIS A 91 7.56 -5.43 -13.49
C HIS A 91 6.34 -5.11 -12.63
N ILE A 92 5.98 -3.83 -12.60
CA ILE A 92 4.81 -3.34 -11.87
C ILE A 92 3.67 -3.18 -12.86
N PHE A 93 2.63 -3.97 -12.63
CA PHE A 93 1.39 -3.92 -13.39
C PHE A 93 0.36 -3.13 -12.60
N LEU A 94 -0.25 -2.12 -13.21
CA LEU A 94 -1.36 -1.37 -12.62
C LEU A 94 -2.59 -1.59 -13.48
N ALA A 95 -3.63 -2.18 -12.89
CA ALA A 95 -4.85 -2.52 -13.62
C ALA A 95 -6.11 -2.01 -12.91
N ARG A 96 -7.11 -1.64 -13.71
CA ARG A 96 -8.45 -1.29 -13.24
C ARG A 96 -9.46 -2.26 -13.85
N GLY A 97 -10.28 -2.83 -12.98
CA GLY A 97 -11.37 -3.74 -13.34
C GLY A 97 -12.59 -3.48 -12.47
N ILE A 98 -13.72 -4.07 -12.86
CA ILE A 98 -15.00 -3.95 -12.13
C ILE A 98 -14.97 -4.90 -10.93
N ALA A 99 -15.31 -4.40 -9.74
CA ALA A 99 -15.46 -5.22 -8.55
C ALA A 99 -16.94 -5.57 -8.36
N LYS A 100 -17.32 -6.83 -8.59
CA LYS A 100 -18.66 -7.36 -8.23
C LYS A 100 -18.64 -8.01 -6.84
N ASP A 101 -17.47 -8.45 -6.40
CA ASP A 101 -17.22 -9.12 -5.12
C ASP A 101 -16.05 -8.42 -4.39
N PRO A 102 -16.03 -8.39 -3.05
CA PRO A 102 -14.92 -7.79 -2.29
C PRO A 102 -13.53 -8.36 -2.61
N ARG A 103 -13.43 -9.62 -3.06
CA ARG A 103 -12.16 -10.32 -3.32
C ARG A 103 -11.91 -10.59 -4.79
N VAL A 104 -12.75 -10.11 -5.71
CA VAL A 104 -12.58 -10.37 -7.15
C VAL A 104 -12.70 -9.09 -7.97
N LEU A 105 -11.72 -8.88 -8.84
CA LEU A 105 -11.77 -7.90 -9.92
C LEU A 105 -12.00 -8.63 -11.24
N ASP A 106 -12.97 -8.12 -12.02
CA ASP A 106 -13.23 -8.53 -13.39
C ASP A 106 -12.08 -8.08 -14.32
N MET A 107 -12.10 -8.58 -15.56
CA MET A 107 -11.07 -8.30 -16.55
C MET A 107 -10.89 -6.78 -16.76
N HIS A 108 -9.63 -6.35 -16.87
CA HIS A 108 -9.31 -4.98 -17.30
C HIS A 108 -9.57 -4.81 -18.80
N ALA A 109 -9.53 -3.58 -19.31
CA ALA A 109 -9.68 -3.38 -20.75
C ALA A 109 -8.51 -4.02 -21.53
N LEU A 110 -8.80 -4.54 -22.71
CA LEU A 110 -7.83 -5.18 -23.60
C LEU A 110 -7.30 -4.23 -24.69
N SER A 111 -7.92 -3.07 -24.85
CA SER A 111 -7.58 -2.07 -25.87
C SER A 111 -6.78 -0.93 -25.25
N SER A 112 -5.66 -0.55 -25.89
CA SER A 112 -4.70 0.44 -25.39
C SER A 112 -5.23 1.88 -25.39
N ASP A 113 -6.33 2.15 -26.09
CA ASP A 113 -7.05 3.42 -26.08
C ASP A 113 -7.99 3.56 -24.87
N SER A 114 -8.22 2.49 -24.12
CA SER A 114 -9.08 2.53 -22.95
C SER A 114 -8.38 3.18 -21.75
N PRO A 115 -9.05 4.05 -20.98
CA PRO A 115 -8.53 4.52 -19.69
C PRO A 115 -8.36 3.39 -18.66
N ASN A 116 -8.83 2.18 -18.96
CA ASN A 116 -8.71 0.97 -18.13
C ASN A 116 -7.64 0.01 -18.63
N PHE A 117 -6.93 0.37 -19.69
CA PHE A 117 -5.83 -0.44 -20.16
C PHE A 117 -4.76 -0.52 -19.07
N PRO A 118 -4.23 -1.71 -18.77
CA PRO A 118 -3.24 -1.86 -17.71
C PRO A 118 -1.96 -1.12 -18.09
N TYR A 119 -1.36 -0.46 -17.11
CA TYR A 119 0.00 0.05 -17.22
C TYR A 119 0.98 -1.04 -16.80
N ILE A 120 2.09 -1.15 -17.53
CA ILE A 120 3.20 -2.04 -17.21
C ILE A 120 4.45 -1.17 -17.17
N SER A 121 5.26 -1.30 -16.12
CA SER A 121 6.54 -0.58 -16.06
C SER A 121 7.51 -1.11 -17.12
N ASP A 122 8.15 -0.21 -17.88
CA ASP A 122 9.14 -0.54 -18.92
C ASP A 122 10.35 -1.34 -18.40
N LYS A 123 10.66 -1.21 -17.12
CA LYS A 123 11.80 -1.86 -16.47
C LYS A 123 11.36 -2.44 -15.14
N LYS A 124 12.06 -3.49 -14.69
CA LYS A 124 11.84 -4.02 -13.36
C LYS A 124 12.26 -3.03 -12.28
N ILE A 125 11.38 -2.81 -11.31
CA ILE A 125 11.52 -1.92 -10.16
C ILE A 125 11.61 -2.77 -8.91
N ASN A 126 12.66 -2.57 -8.10
CA ASN A 126 12.66 -3.09 -6.74
C ASN A 126 11.93 -2.07 -5.87
N VAL A 127 10.64 -2.32 -5.61
CA VAL A 127 9.89 -1.42 -4.76
C VAL A 127 10.54 -1.38 -3.37
N GLY A 128 11.04 -2.50 -2.86
CA GLY A 128 11.78 -2.66 -1.61
C GLY A 128 12.99 -1.75 -1.38
N ASP A 129 13.57 -1.19 -2.44
CA ASP A 129 14.73 -0.30 -2.38
C ASP A 129 14.30 1.12 -2.00
N VAL A 130 14.54 1.48 -0.75
CA VAL A 130 14.34 2.85 -0.28
C VAL A 130 15.47 3.72 -0.82
N LYS A 131 15.23 4.42 -1.94
CA LYS A 131 16.02 5.60 -2.26
C LYS A 131 15.62 6.68 -1.25
N LYS A 132 16.53 7.04 -0.34
CA LYS A 132 16.35 8.27 0.45
C LYS A 132 16.15 9.39 -0.55
N ARG A 133 14.96 9.99 -0.56
CA ARG A 133 14.73 11.22 -1.29
C ARG A 133 15.62 12.24 -0.60
N GLU A 134 16.67 12.70 -1.27
CA GLU A 134 17.44 13.85 -0.79
C GLU A 134 16.44 15.00 -0.70
N VAL A 135 16.08 15.37 0.53
CA VAL A 135 15.40 16.63 0.77
C VAL A 135 16.46 17.69 0.47
N PRO A 136 16.24 18.60 -0.50
CA PRO A 136 17.14 19.72 -0.69
C PRO A 136 17.29 20.40 0.66
N ALA A 137 18.52 20.53 1.15
CA ALA A 137 18.79 21.23 2.39
C ALA A 137 18.16 22.63 2.28
N GLU A 138 17.25 22.96 3.20
CA GLU A 138 16.85 24.34 3.39
C GLU A 138 18.13 25.15 3.58
N GLY A 139 18.31 26.14 2.70
CA GLY A 139 19.46 27.03 2.75
C GLY A 139 19.56 27.75 4.10
N PRO A 140 20.73 28.34 4.41
CA PRO A 140 21.03 28.86 5.73
C PRO A 140 19.99 29.90 6.17
N SER A 141 19.36 29.63 7.31
CA SER A 141 18.52 30.58 8.01
C SER A 141 19.32 31.84 8.34
N ALA A 142 18.85 32.98 7.86
CA ALA A 142 19.42 34.28 8.19
C ALA A 142 19.26 34.55 9.71
N PRO A 143 20.24 35.20 10.35
CA PRO A 143 20.22 35.45 11.79
C PRO A 143 19.39 36.69 12.11
N GLY A 144 18.52 36.58 13.12
CA GLY A 144 18.06 37.74 13.87
C GLY A 144 16.55 37.83 14.07
N ALA A 145 16.08 37.32 15.21
CA ALA A 145 15.08 38.02 16.03
C ALA A 145 15.11 37.40 17.44
N VAL A 146 15.92 38.01 18.29
CA VAL A 146 15.89 37.85 19.74
C VAL A 146 14.62 38.51 20.26
N LEU A 147 13.79 37.80 21.03
CA LEU A 147 12.99 38.40 22.10
C LEU A 147 12.86 37.42 23.29
N SER A 148 13.74 37.66 24.27
CA SER A 148 13.53 37.69 25.73
C SER A 148 12.77 36.57 26.45
N ASN A 149 13.54 35.88 27.30
CA ASN A 149 13.13 35.17 28.51
C ASN A 149 12.27 36.01 29.46
N ILE A 150 11.25 35.40 30.08
CA ILE A 150 10.78 35.73 31.43
C ILE A 150 10.65 34.43 32.22
N ASN A 151 11.27 34.43 33.39
CA ASN A 151 11.40 33.35 34.36
C ASN A 151 10.09 33.00 35.08
N ASP A 152 9.97 31.70 35.39
CA ASP A 152 9.53 31.06 36.64
C ASP A 152 8.29 31.55 37.39
N THR A 153 7.35 30.62 37.70
CA THR A 153 7.05 30.15 39.08
C THR A 153 5.81 29.21 39.11
N ALA A 154 5.96 28.10 39.85
CA ALA A 154 4.97 27.24 40.52
C ALA A 154 4.09 26.23 39.73
N GLN A 155 4.37 24.94 40.01
CA GLN A 155 3.42 23.83 39.94
C GLN A 155 2.29 23.96 40.99
N PRO A 156 1.17 23.26 40.78
CA PRO A 156 0.83 22.22 41.76
C PRO A 156 0.51 20.84 41.15
N LYS A 157 0.79 19.81 41.94
CA LYS A 157 0.48 18.37 41.75
C LYS A 157 -1.02 18.07 41.78
N SER A 158 -1.46 17.10 40.95
CA SER A 158 -2.56 16.12 41.12
C SER A 158 -3.05 15.73 39.70
N ALA A 159 -3.29 14.49 39.26
CA ALA A 159 -3.36 13.16 39.85
C ALA A 159 -2.93 12.13 38.78
N ALA A 160 -2.60 10.91 39.21
CA ALA A 160 -2.20 9.81 38.36
C ALA A 160 -3.35 9.26 37.50
N GLU A 161 -3.08 8.99 36.21
CA GLU A 161 -3.83 8.06 35.36
C GLU A 161 -2.87 7.02 34.76
N PRO A 162 -3.34 5.79 34.48
CA PRO A 162 -2.53 4.60 34.41
C PRO A 162 -1.69 4.51 33.13
N ALA A 163 -0.52 3.90 33.26
CA ALA A 163 0.40 3.60 32.18
C ALA A 163 -0.31 2.81 31.07
N GLU A 164 -0.31 3.37 29.86
CA GLU A 164 -0.62 2.61 28.65
C GLU A 164 0.41 1.48 28.48
N PRO A 165 -0.01 0.27 28.05
CA PRO A 165 0.90 -0.83 27.85
C PRO A 165 1.91 -0.47 26.77
N GLU A 166 3.17 -0.69 27.10
CA GLU A 166 4.34 -0.46 26.27
C GLU A 166 4.06 -0.86 24.82
N SER A 167 4.11 0.14 23.93
CA SER A 167 4.10 -0.10 22.50
C SER A 167 5.18 -1.14 22.20
N GLU A 168 4.76 -2.33 21.76
CA GLU A 168 5.68 -3.31 21.17
C GLU A 168 6.55 -2.55 20.19
N SER A 169 7.83 -2.41 20.54
CA SER A 169 8.85 -1.75 19.74
C SER A 169 8.79 -2.36 18.35
N LEU A 170 8.14 -1.66 17.43
CA LEU A 170 8.05 -2.01 16.03
C LEU A 170 9.48 -2.16 15.52
N SER A 171 9.90 -3.40 15.33
CA SER A 171 11.18 -3.72 14.71
C SER A 171 11.33 -2.84 13.47
N ARG A 172 12.46 -2.10 13.42
CA ARG A 172 12.85 -1.17 12.35
C ARG A 172 12.90 -1.79 10.93
N GLN A 173 12.54 -3.07 10.79
CA GLN A 173 12.56 -3.82 9.54
C GLN A 173 11.21 -3.90 8.82
N THR A 174 10.11 -3.44 9.43
CA THR A 174 8.81 -3.46 8.73
C THR A 174 8.73 -2.32 7.71
N LYS A 175 8.98 -2.62 6.44
CA LYS A 175 8.84 -1.68 5.32
C LYS A 175 7.35 -1.53 4.96
N TYR A 176 6.86 -0.30 4.89
CA TYR A 176 5.48 0.03 4.52
C TYR A 176 5.43 0.76 3.18
N TRP A 177 4.51 0.36 2.33
CA TRP A 177 4.33 0.92 0.99
C TRP A 177 3.04 1.71 0.93
N LEU A 178 3.13 2.97 0.52
CA LEU A 178 1.97 3.80 0.19
C LEU A 178 1.82 3.82 -1.32
N PHE A 179 0.80 3.17 -1.83
CA PHE A 179 0.38 3.33 -3.22
C PHE A 179 -0.74 4.36 -3.28
N ARG A 180 -0.58 5.42 -4.09
CA ARG A 180 -1.65 6.37 -4.40
C ARG A 180 -2.06 6.20 -5.83
N PHE A 181 -3.32 5.83 -6.03
CA PHE A 181 -3.95 5.79 -7.34
C PHE A 181 -4.88 6.98 -7.45
N HIS A 182 -4.83 7.65 -8.60
CA HIS A 182 -5.83 8.64 -8.99
C HIS A 182 -6.40 8.12 -10.31
N GLY A 183 -7.69 7.86 -10.33
CA GLY A 183 -8.42 7.54 -11.55
C GLY A 183 -9.53 8.56 -11.70
N ILE A 184 -9.47 9.38 -12.76
CA ILE A 184 -10.56 10.25 -13.16
C ILE A 184 -11.68 9.36 -13.72
N VAL A 185 -12.91 9.58 -13.27
CA VAL A 185 -14.10 8.84 -13.73
C VAL A 185 -14.61 9.46 -15.02
#